data_AF-A0A956UBQ6-F1
#
_entry.id   AF-A0A956UBQ6-F1
#
_cell.length_a   1.000
_cell.length_b   1.000
_cell.length_c   1.000
_cell.angle_alpha   90.00
_cell.angle_beta   90.00
_cell.angle_gamma   90.00
#
_symmetry.space_group_name_H-M   'P 1'
#
loop_
_entity.id
_entity.type
_entity.pdbx_description
1 polymer ?
#
loop_
_entity_poly.entity_id
_entity_poly.type
_entity_poly.pdbx_seq_one_letter_code
_entity_poly.pdbx_strand_id
1 'polypeptide(L)'
;MSTIILILLALGVVALLATRKPRSSDSQMTDVCPADGSPPAPEVTVIDSDGKEITFDQFADRLLESDIISVGELHDSAAHHEMQLRIIEAVFKRDPDLGVGMEMFQRPFQDVLDSFIAGKITEEQLVQDSEYKTRWGFPWELYQPILDHARLNKIPVAALNAPKELTRRVKEVGWDGLA
;
A
#
# COMPACT_ATOMS: atom_id res chain seq x y z
N MET A 1 4.18 17.78 14.29
CA MET A 1 3.10 16.85 14.68
C MET A 1 3.21 15.74 13.67
N SER A 2 3.64 14.55 14.08
CA SER A 2 3.99 13.48 13.14
C SER A 2 2.72 12.81 12.62
N THR A 3 2.47 12.91 11.31
CA THR A 3 1.41 12.20 10.59
C THR A 3 1.76 10.71 10.59
N ILE A 4 0.97 9.89 11.29
CA ILE A 4 1.28 8.48 11.52
C ILE A 4 0.11 7.60 11.01
N ILE A 5 0.46 6.76 10.03
CA ILE A 5 -0.09 5.44 9.66
C ILE A 5 -1.07 5.40 8.47
N LEU A 6 -0.53 4.89 7.35
CA LEU A 6 -1.26 4.22 6.28
C LEU A 6 -1.76 2.85 6.77
N ILE A 7 -3.05 2.54 6.62
CA ILE A 7 -3.58 1.20 6.90
C ILE A 7 -3.89 0.52 5.56
N LEU A 8 -3.04 -0.40 5.13
CA LEU A 8 -3.41 -1.36 4.08
C LEU A 8 -4.36 -2.37 4.72
N LEU A 9 -5.67 -2.21 4.51
CA LEU A 9 -6.70 -3.13 4.99
C LEU A 9 -7.32 -3.85 3.80
N ALA A 10 -7.28 -5.17 3.82
CA ALA A 10 -7.99 -6.05 2.93
C ALA A 10 -9.49 -6.06 3.22
N LEU A 11 -10.15 -4.95 2.90
CA LEU A 11 -11.60 -4.92 2.73
C LEU A 11 -11.89 -4.44 1.32
N GLY A 12 -12.30 -5.41 0.49
CA GLY A 12 -12.68 -5.19 -0.90
C GLY A 12 -13.85 -4.22 -1.00
N VAL A 13 -13.53 -2.95 -1.24
CA VAL A 13 -14.38 -2.01 -1.98
C VAL A 13 -13.46 -1.20 -2.88
N VAL A 14 -13.09 -1.79 -4.03
CA VAL A 14 -12.74 -0.99 -5.20
C VAL A 14 -14.05 -0.72 -5.93
N ALA A 15 -14.66 0.42 -5.65
CA ALA A 15 -15.71 0.95 -6.52
C ALA A 15 -15.03 1.60 -7.74
N LEU A 16 -14.47 0.78 -8.63
CA LEU A 16 -14.12 1.19 -9.99
C LEU A 16 -15.19 0.65 -10.94
N LEU A 17 -16.32 1.36 -11.04
CA LEU A 17 -17.33 1.05 -12.04
C LEU A 17 -16.93 1.71 -13.36
N ALA A 18 -16.26 0.95 -14.22
CA ALA A 18 -16.07 1.28 -15.62
C ALA A 18 -17.40 1.11 -16.38
N THR A 19 -18.01 2.22 -16.81
CA THR A 19 -18.97 2.19 -17.93
C THR A 19 -18.44 3.02 -19.08
N ARG A 20 -18.04 2.32 -20.15
CA ARG A 20 -17.60 2.88 -21.44
C ARG A 20 -18.66 3.82 -22.03
N LYS A 21 -18.22 4.96 -22.55
CA LYS A 21 -18.88 5.67 -23.64
C LYS A 21 -17.85 6.00 -24.72
N PRO A 22 -18.04 5.62 -25.99
CA PRO A 22 -17.11 6.01 -27.04
C PRO A 22 -17.35 7.48 -27.38
N ARG A 23 -16.28 8.26 -27.52
CA ARG A 23 -16.36 9.57 -28.17
C ARG A 23 -15.20 9.80 -29.12
N SER A 24 -15.60 10.28 -30.29
CA SER A 24 -14.84 10.54 -31.49
C SER A 24 -13.98 11.80 -31.44
N SER A 25 -12.86 11.67 -32.18
CA SER A 25 -12.09 12.67 -32.95
C SER A 25 -11.29 13.77 -32.24
N ASP A 26 -10.02 13.76 -32.63
CA ASP A 26 -9.03 14.83 -32.74
C ASP A 26 -8.47 15.47 -31.46
N SER A 27 -7.32 14.93 -31.06
CA SER A 27 -6.25 15.72 -30.46
C SER A 27 -4.91 15.03 -30.70
N GLN A 28 -3.96 15.81 -31.21
CA GLN A 28 -2.59 15.42 -31.54
C GLN A 28 -1.92 14.75 -30.33
N MET A 29 -1.41 13.55 -30.58
CA MET A 29 -0.57 12.78 -29.65
C MET A 29 0.76 13.52 -29.47
N THR A 30 0.91 14.29 -28.39
CA THR A 30 2.24 14.61 -27.89
C THR A 30 2.68 13.44 -27.02
N ASP A 31 3.38 12.50 -27.65
CA ASP A 31 4.09 11.43 -26.96
C ASP A 31 5.20 12.06 -26.10
N VAL A 32 4.90 12.27 -24.83
CA VAL A 32 5.88 12.71 -23.84
C VAL A 32 6.39 11.45 -23.16
N CYS A 33 7.42 10.84 -23.74
CA CYS A 33 8.22 9.84 -23.06
C CYS A 33 8.82 10.45 -21.77
N PRO A 34 8.63 9.84 -20.60
CA PRO A 34 9.44 10.15 -19.43
C PRO A 34 10.93 9.97 -19.76
N ALA A 35 11.79 10.86 -19.23
CA ALA A 35 13.22 10.90 -19.56
C ALA A 35 14.02 9.63 -19.18
N ASP A 36 13.41 8.69 -18.45
CA ASP A 36 14.02 7.45 -17.98
C ASP A 36 13.63 6.21 -18.80
N GLY A 37 12.76 6.34 -19.81
CA GLY A 37 12.33 5.22 -20.66
C GLY A 37 11.41 4.21 -19.96
N SER A 38 10.90 4.54 -18.77
CA SER A 38 9.85 3.76 -18.12
C SER A 38 8.54 3.89 -18.91
N PRO A 39 7.75 2.81 -19.08
CA PRO A 39 6.45 2.91 -19.70
C PRO A 39 5.61 3.94 -18.93
N PRO A 40 4.81 4.78 -19.61
CA PRO A 40 3.92 5.70 -18.92
C PRO A 40 3.03 4.88 -17.99
N ALA A 41 2.94 5.30 -16.72
CA ALA A 41 2.06 4.67 -15.76
C ALA A 41 0.64 4.56 -16.37
N PRO A 42 -0.08 3.45 -16.12
CA PRO A 42 -1.42 3.28 -16.68
C PRO A 42 -2.27 4.51 -16.37
N GLU A 43 -3.12 4.89 -17.33
CA GLU A 43 -4.01 6.03 -17.18
C GLU A 43 -5.02 5.71 -16.06
N VAL A 44 -4.93 6.44 -14.95
CA VAL A 44 -5.76 6.25 -13.76
C VAL A 44 -6.79 7.36 -13.72
N THR A 45 -8.07 6.97 -13.73
CA THR A 45 -9.17 7.88 -13.41
C THR A 45 -9.42 7.84 -11.90
N VAL A 46 -9.32 8.98 -11.23
CA VAL A 46 -9.68 9.11 -9.81
C VAL A 46 -11.05 9.75 -9.69
N ILE A 47 -11.93 9.11 -8.93
CA ILE A 47 -13.28 9.58 -8.66
C ILE A 47 -13.39 9.89 -7.16
N ASP A 48 -13.86 11.08 -6.81
CA ASP A 48 -14.09 11.44 -5.41
C ASP A 48 -15.45 10.93 -4.88
N SER A 49 -15.75 11.22 -3.61
CA SER A 49 -16.98 10.79 -2.94
C SER A 49 -18.26 11.35 -3.58
N ASP A 50 -18.16 12.46 -4.31
CA ASP A 50 -19.28 13.09 -5.02
C ASP A 50 -19.43 12.54 -6.45
N GLY A 51 -18.61 11.56 -6.83
CA GLY A 51 -18.60 10.98 -8.17
C GLY A 51 -17.88 11.84 -9.20
N LYS A 52 -17.10 12.85 -8.78
CA LYS A 52 -16.39 13.75 -9.67
C LYS A 52 -15.01 13.21 -10.02
N GLU A 53 -14.67 13.26 -11.30
CA GLU A 53 -13.31 13.03 -11.77
C GLU A 53 -12.37 14.14 -11.27
N ILE A 54 -11.32 13.72 -10.58
CA ILE A 54 -10.24 14.58 -10.09
C ILE A 54 -8.90 14.10 -10.63
N THR A 55 -7.91 14.98 -10.69
CA THR A 55 -6.56 14.57 -11.07
C THR A 55 -5.91 13.79 -9.93
N PHE A 56 -4.91 12.98 -10.26
CA PHE A 56 -4.16 12.25 -9.25
C PHE A 56 -3.43 13.18 -8.26
N ASP A 57 -2.97 14.35 -8.71
CA ASP A 57 -2.36 15.34 -7.83
C ASP A 57 -3.39 15.96 -6.87
N GLN A 58 -4.60 16.28 -7.35
CA GLN A 58 -5.69 16.74 -6.47
C GLN A 58 -6.07 15.69 -5.44
N PHE A 59 -6.08 14.41 -5.85
CA PHE A 59 -6.30 13.30 -4.94
C PHE A 59 -5.21 13.24 -3.87
N ALA A 60 -3.93 13.26 -4.26
CA ALA A 60 -2.81 13.24 -3.33
C ALA A 60 -2.81 14.44 -2.36
N ASP A 61 -3.18 15.64 -2.83
CA ASP A 61 -3.30 16.83 -1.98
C ASP A 61 -4.42 16.65 -0.93
N ARG A 62 -5.57 16.07 -1.32
CA ARG A 62 -6.67 15.78 -0.38
C ARG A 62 -6.31 14.74 0.66
N LEU A 63 -5.48 13.75 0.32
CA LEU A 63 -5.04 12.73 1.27
C LEU A 63 -4.31 13.34 2.48
N LEU A 64 -3.60 14.45 2.30
CA LEU A 64 -2.89 15.15 3.37
C LEU A 64 -3.79 15.88 4.37
N GLU A 65 -5.08 16.00 4.07
CA GLU A 65 -6.06 16.54 5.00
C GLU A 65 -6.43 15.52 6.10
N SER A 66 -6.01 14.25 5.95
CA SER A 66 -6.32 13.15 6.86
C SER A 66 -5.09 12.71 7.66
N ASP A 67 -5.28 12.42 8.95
CA ASP A 67 -4.21 11.84 9.79
C ASP A 67 -3.92 10.37 9.44
N ILE A 68 -4.94 9.64 8.95
CA ILE A 68 -4.89 8.21 8.61
C ILE A 68 -5.49 8.02 7.23
N ILE A 69 -4.76 7.32 6.36
CA ILE A 69 -5.19 6.97 5.00
C ILE A 69 -5.27 5.45 4.89
N SER A 70 -6.44 4.92 4.58
CA SER A 70 -6.63 3.49 4.36
C SER A 70 -6.70 3.18 2.87
N VAL A 71 -5.89 2.23 2.39
CA VAL A 71 -5.87 1.82 0.97
C VAL A 71 -6.22 0.35 0.87
N GLY A 72 -7.40 0.07 0.31
CA GLY A 72 -7.89 -1.29 0.08
C GLY A 72 -7.28 -1.93 -1.16
N GLU A 73 -7.21 -3.26 -1.17
CA GLU A 73 -6.55 -4.02 -2.22
C GLU A 73 -7.12 -5.44 -2.39
N LEU A 74 -6.66 -6.15 -3.42
CA LEU A 74 -6.94 -7.55 -3.68
C LEU A 74 -5.59 -8.23 -3.71
N HIS A 75 -5.36 -9.18 -2.80
CA HIS A 75 -4.02 -9.62 -2.42
C HIS A 75 -3.14 -10.12 -3.57
N ASP A 76 -3.75 -10.58 -4.66
CA ASP A 76 -3.11 -11.12 -5.86
C ASP A 76 -3.13 -10.17 -7.07
N SER A 77 -3.61 -8.93 -6.91
CA SER A 77 -3.72 -7.92 -7.95
C SER A 77 -2.48 -7.02 -8.00
N ALA A 78 -1.57 -7.28 -8.95
CA ALA A 78 -0.40 -6.42 -9.19
C ALA A 78 -0.77 -4.94 -9.38
N ALA A 79 -1.87 -4.65 -10.09
CA ALA A 79 -2.33 -3.28 -10.33
C ALA A 79 -2.73 -2.55 -9.03
N HIS A 80 -3.23 -3.27 -8.01
CA HIS A 80 -3.54 -2.66 -6.72
C HIS A 80 -2.27 -2.32 -5.94
N HIS A 81 -1.28 -3.20 -5.93
CA HIS A 81 0.01 -2.93 -5.27
C HIS A 81 0.81 -1.82 -5.97
N GLU A 82 0.78 -1.76 -7.30
CA GLU A 82 1.33 -0.63 -8.07
C GLU A 82 0.66 0.70 -7.70
N MET A 83 -0.68 0.70 -7.54
CA MET A 83 -1.41 1.89 -7.09
C MET A 83 -1.03 2.30 -5.67
N GLN A 84 -0.89 1.34 -4.75
CA GLN A 84 -0.45 1.62 -3.38
C GLN A 84 0.92 2.30 -3.37
N LEU A 85 1.88 1.78 -4.14
CA LEU A 85 3.20 2.41 -4.27
C LEU A 85 3.08 3.84 -4.82
N ARG A 86 2.31 4.04 -5.90
CA ARG A 86 2.10 5.36 -6.50
C ARG A 86 1.49 6.36 -5.50
N ILE A 87 0.57 5.91 -4.64
CA ILE A 87 -0.02 6.73 -3.58
C ILE A 87 1.03 7.07 -2.53
N ILE A 88 1.78 6.08 -2.04
CA ILE A 88 2.85 6.27 -1.06
C ILE A 88 3.88 7.27 -1.56
N GLU A 89 4.36 7.12 -2.80
CA GLU A 89 5.31 8.03 -3.43
C GLU A 89 4.78 9.46 -3.52
N ALA A 90 3.52 9.62 -3.92
CA ALA A 90 2.90 10.93 -4.07
C ALA A 90 2.65 11.63 -2.74
N VAL A 91 2.26 10.89 -1.70
CA VAL A 91 2.08 11.43 -0.35
C VAL A 91 3.44 11.74 0.27
N PHE A 92 4.41 10.83 0.21
CA PHE A 92 5.75 11.02 0.77
C PHE A 92 6.48 12.22 0.15
N LYS A 93 6.32 12.44 -1.15
CA LYS A 93 6.86 13.63 -1.83
C LYS A 93 6.36 14.94 -1.24
N ARG A 94 5.16 14.95 -0.65
CA ARG A 94 4.51 16.14 -0.08
C ARG A 94 4.68 16.22 1.45
N ASP A 95 4.65 15.07 2.13
CA ASP A 95 4.88 14.93 3.57
C ASP A 95 5.90 13.82 3.86
N PRO A 96 7.20 14.17 4.05
CA PRO A 96 8.25 13.22 4.38
C PRO A 96 8.13 12.57 5.76
N ASP A 97 7.22 13.04 6.64
CA ASP A 97 6.98 12.44 7.95
C ASP A 97 6.04 11.20 7.87
N LEU A 98 5.64 10.79 6.67
CA LEU A 98 4.80 9.61 6.42
C LEU A 98 5.35 8.34 7.08
N GLY A 99 4.45 7.56 7.70
CA GLY A 99 4.69 6.16 8.08
C GLY A 99 3.73 5.20 7.36
N VAL A 100 4.19 4.01 7.02
CA VAL A 100 3.41 3.01 6.27
C VAL A 100 3.08 1.81 7.17
N GLY A 101 1.80 1.49 7.31
CA GLY A 101 1.35 0.29 8.01
C GLY A 101 1.00 -0.83 7.03
N MET A 102 1.39 -2.06 7.38
CA MET A 102 1.37 -3.22 6.51
C MET A 102 0.69 -4.43 7.20
N GLU A 103 -0.47 -4.86 6.69
CA GLU A 103 -1.30 -5.96 7.24
C GLU A 103 -0.68 -7.35 7.08
N MET A 104 0.14 -7.56 6.05
CA MET A 104 0.84 -8.82 5.82
C MET A 104 1.86 -9.16 6.92
N PHE A 105 2.27 -8.19 7.74
CA PHE A 105 3.17 -8.40 8.87
C PHE A 105 2.44 -8.37 10.21
N GLN A 106 2.79 -9.31 11.07
CA GLN A 106 2.22 -9.42 12.41
C GLN A 106 3.09 -8.71 13.44
N ARG A 107 2.45 -8.08 14.43
CA ARG A 107 3.08 -7.27 15.49
C ARG A 107 4.33 -7.91 16.13
N PRO A 108 4.41 -9.23 16.38
CA PRO A 108 5.63 -9.85 16.92
C PRO A 108 6.89 -9.73 16.05
N PHE A 109 6.73 -9.43 14.75
CA PHE A 109 7.84 -9.30 13.80
C PHE A 109 8.26 -7.85 13.52
N GLN A 110 7.83 -6.89 14.35
CA GLN A 110 8.18 -5.47 14.18
C GLN A 110 9.70 -5.25 14.15
N ASP A 111 10.46 -5.91 15.04
CA ASP A 111 11.92 -5.77 15.10
C ASP A 111 12.60 -6.23 13.80
N VAL A 112 12.01 -7.20 13.09
CA VAL A 112 12.51 -7.69 11.80
C VAL A 112 12.28 -6.63 10.71
N LEU A 113 11.09 -6.04 10.67
CA LEU A 113 10.80 -4.92 9.75
C LEU A 113 11.71 -3.73 10.02
N ASP A 114 11.84 -3.32 11.27
CA ASP A 114 12.70 -2.19 11.66
C ASP A 114 14.15 -2.44 11.25
N SER A 115 14.63 -3.68 11.42
CA SER A 115 15.97 -4.08 10.99
C SER A 115 16.13 -4.02 9.46
N PHE A 116 15.11 -4.40 8.70
CA PHE A 116 15.14 -4.31 7.23
C PHE A 116 15.14 -2.86 6.75
N ILE A 117 14.26 -2.01 7.28
CA ILE A 117 14.19 -0.57 6.94
C ILE A 117 15.49 0.14 7.33
N ALA A 118 16.09 -0.23 8.47
CA ALA A 118 17.41 0.25 8.88
C ALA A 118 18.57 -0.27 8.00
N GLY A 119 18.32 -1.22 7.10
CA GLY A 119 19.31 -1.81 6.20
C GLY A 119 20.25 -2.82 6.88
N LYS A 120 19.86 -3.36 8.03
CA LYS A 120 20.67 -4.31 8.82
C LYS A 120 20.54 -5.75 8.33
N ILE A 121 19.42 -6.08 7.69
CA ILE A 121 19.15 -7.41 7.13
C ILE A 121 18.83 -7.33 5.64
N THR A 122 19.02 -8.44 4.94
CA THR A 122 18.66 -8.58 3.52
C THR A 122 17.16 -8.80 3.36
N GLU A 123 16.70 -8.73 2.12
CA GLU A 123 15.31 -9.05 1.77
C GLU A 123 14.98 -10.52 2.07
N GLU A 124 15.89 -11.44 1.76
CA GLU A 124 15.71 -12.86 2.03
C GLU A 124 15.57 -13.13 3.52
N GLN A 125 16.36 -12.44 4.35
CA GLN A 125 16.26 -12.49 5.81
C GLN A 125 14.93 -11.93 6.30
N LEU A 126 14.45 -10.81 5.75
CA LEU A 126 13.12 -10.29 6.10
C LEU A 126 12.03 -11.32 5.81
N VAL A 127 12.00 -11.89 4.60
CA VAL A 127 10.97 -12.87 4.19
C VAL A 127 11.02 -14.13 5.07
N GLN A 128 12.21 -14.57 5.45
CA GLN A 128 12.40 -15.74 6.30
C GLN A 128 12.00 -15.45 7.76
N ASP A 129 12.58 -14.41 8.36
CA ASP A 129 12.49 -14.14 9.80
C ASP A 129 11.14 -13.55 10.21
N SER A 130 10.41 -12.94 9.26
CA SER A 130 9.00 -12.55 9.46
C SER A 130 8.00 -13.69 9.23
N GLU A 131 8.49 -14.87 8.83
CA GLU A 131 7.67 -16.03 8.42
C GLU A 131 6.64 -15.68 7.32
N TYR A 132 6.95 -14.69 6.47
CA TYR A 132 6.01 -14.11 5.50
C TYR A 132 5.30 -15.17 4.64
N LYS A 133 6.08 -16.16 4.15
CA LYS A 133 5.55 -17.24 3.28
C LYS A 133 4.50 -18.12 3.96
N THR A 134 4.62 -18.37 5.26
CA THR A 134 3.69 -19.26 5.99
C THR A 134 2.54 -18.49 6.64
N ARG A 135 2.78 -17.22 7.01
CA ARG A 135 1.81 -16.37 7.68
C ARG A 135 0.88 -15.65 6.71
N TRP A 136 1.44 -15.08 5.64
CA TRP A 136 0.70 -14.36 4.61
C TRP A 136 0.46 -15.21 3.37
N GLY A 137 1.52 -15.72 2.75
CA GLY A 137 1.46 -16.72 1.68
C GLY A 137 1.15 -16.20 0.26
N PHE A 138 1.01 -14.89 0.08
CA PHE A 138 0.94 -14.28 -1.26
C PHE A 138 2.35 -14.08 -1.86
N PRO A 139 2.49 -13.96 -3.20
CA PRO A 139 3.77 -13.66 -3.83
C PRO A 139 4.45 -12.45 -3.20
N TRP A 140 5.74 -12.56 -2.94
CA TRP A 140 6.50 -11.51 -2.26
C TRP A 140 6.72 -10.30 -3.16
N GLU A 141 6.88 -10.55 -4.45
CA GLU A 141 7.17 -9.60 -5.52
C GLU A 141 6.08 -8.54 -5.67
N LEU A 142 4.87 -8.82 -5.17
CA LEU A 142 3.77 -7.84 -5.12
C LEU A 142 4.04 -6.72 -4.11
N TYR A 143 4.69 -7.03 -2.99
CA TYR A 143 4.88 -6.10 -1.87
C TYR A 143 6.31 -5.57 -1.77
N GLN A 144 7.26 -6.28 -2.37
CA GLN A 144 8.67 -5.89 -2.42
C GLN A 144 8.88 -4.43 -2.86
N PRO A 145 8.24 -3.90 -3.93
CA PRO A 145 8.47 -2.52 -4.37
C PRO A 145 8.11 -1.47 -3.29
N ILE A 146 7.06 -1.72 -2.51
CA ILE A 146 6.64 -0.84 -1.41
C ILE A 146 7.71 -0.82 -0.32
N LEU A 147 8.23 -1.98 0.06
CA LEU A 147 9.25 -2.10 1.09
C LEU A 147 10.61 -1.57 0.64
N ASP A 148 10.97 -1.74 -0.62
CA ASP A 148 12.17 -1.16 -1.20
C ASP A 148 12.11 0.36 -1.18
N HIS A 149 10.98 0.94 -1.59
CA HIS A 149 10.74 2.37 -1.50
C HIS A 149 10.85 2.86 -0.05
N ALA A 150 10.23 2.15 0.90
CA ALA A 150 10.29 2.53 2.31
C ALA A 150 11.72 2.45 2.88
N ARG A 151 12.48 1.39 2.56
CA ARG A 151 13.87 1.20 2.99
C ARG A 151 14.81 2.25 2.41
N LEU A 152 14.63 2.59 1.13
CA LEU A 152 15.42 3.60 0.43
C LEU A 152 15.22 4.98 1.08
N ASN A 153 13.98 5.33 1.38
CA ASN A 153 13.60 6.64 1.90
C ASN A 153 13.55 6.72 3.44
N LYS A 154 13.85 5.63 4.14
CA LYS A 154 13.78 5.52 5.61
C LYS A 154 12.40 5.82 6.19
N ILE A 155 11.36 5.48 5.43
CA ILE A 155 9.96 5.56 5.86
C ILE A 155 9.73 4.49 6.94
N PRO A 156 9.26 4.85 8.15
CA PRO A 156 8.90 3.87 9.17
C PRO A 156 7.81 2.93 8.68
N VAL A 157 7.99 1.62 8.90
CA VAL A 157 7.00 0.60 8.53
C VAL A 157 6.47 -0.13 9.77
N ALA A 158 5.15 -0.12 9.97
CA ALA A 158 4.50 -0.76 11.10
C ALA A 158 3.83 -2.09 10.72
N ALA A 159 4.10 -3.15 11.47
CA ALA A 159 3.37 -4.41 11.40
C ALA A 159 1.99 -4.24 12.04
N LEU A 160 0.92 -4.37 11.23
CA LEU A 160 -0.43 -4.07 11.70
C LEU A 160 -1.16 -5.26 12.29
N ASN A 161 -0.80 -6.49 11.90
CA ASN A 161 -1.66 -7.63 12.14
C ASN A 161 -1.43 -8.28 13.51
N ALA A 162 -2.47 -8.90 14.05
CA ALA A 162 -2.37 -9.67 15.28
C ALA A 162 -1.64 -11.00 15.03
N PRO A 163 -1.06 -11.62 16.07
CA PRO A 163 -0.54 -12.98 15.97
C PRO A 163 -1.62 -13.94 15.45
N LYS A 164 -1.32 -14.74 14.43
CA LYS A 164 -2.26 -15.72 13.85
C LYS A 164 -2.78 -16.72 14.88
N GLU A 165 -1.97 -17.02 15.87
CA GLU A 165 -2.28 -17.89 17.00
C GLU A 165 -3.38 -17.28 17.87
N LEU A 166 -3.35 -15.97 18.09
CA LEU A 166 -4.36 -15.24 18.83
C LEU A 166 -5.68 -15.20 18.05
N THR A 167 -5.65 -14.85 16.76
CA THR A 167 -6.86 -14.79 15.94
C THR A 167 -7.51 -16.17 15.79
N ARG A 168 -6.71 -17.23 15.66
CA ARG A 168 -7.19 -18.63 15.69
C ARG A 168 -7.86 -18.96 17.03
N ARG A 169 -7.24 -18.60 18.15
CA ARG A 169 -7.81 -18.88 19.47
C ARG A 169 -9.14 -18.14 19.67
N VAL A 170 -9.23 -16.86 19.30
CA VAL A 170 -10.50 -16.10 19.34
C VAL A 170 -11.59 -16.79 18.51
N LYS A 171 -11.24 -17.31 17.33
CA LYS A 171 -12.18 -18.07 16.49
C LYS A 171 -12.68 -19.35 17.16
N GLU A 172 -11.82 -20.01 17.94
CA GLU A 172 -12.14 -21.29 18.60
C GLU A 172 -12.95 -21.13 19.88
N VAL A 173 -12.61 -20.15 20.72
CA VAL A 173 -13.19 -20.02 22.08
C VAL A 173 -13.98 -18.73 22.30
N GLY A 174 -14.08 -17.85 21.30
CA GLY A 174 -14.67 -16.53 21.44
C GLY A 174 -13.80 -15.57 22.25
N TRP A 175 -14.23 -14.31 22.36
CA TRP A 175 -13.51 -13.28 23.14
C TRP A 175 -13.50 -13.62 24.64
N ASP A 176 -14.64 -14.05 25.17
CA ASP A 176 -14.80 -14.37 26.60
C ASP A 176 -13.99 -15.60 27.03
N GLY A 177 -13.63 -16.49 26.08
CA GLY A 177 -12.83 -17.69 26.34
C GLY A 177 -11.32 -17.47 26.42
N LEU A 178 -10.84 -16.22 26.29
CA LEU A 178 -9.42 -15.87 26.40
C LEU A 178 -8.93 -15.58 27.84
N ALA A 179 -9.85 -15.42 28.79
CA ALA A 179 -9.57 -15.09 30.20
C ALA A 179 -8.89 -16.23 30.97
#